data_AF-A0A917YQQ2-F1
#
_entry.id   AF-A0A917YQQ2-F1
#
_cell.length_a   1.000
_cell.length_b   1.000
_cell.length_c   1.000
_cell.angle_alpha   90.00
_cell.angle_beta   90.00
_cell.angle_gamma   90.00
#
_symmetry.space_group_name_H-M   'P 1'
#
loop_
_entity.id
_entity.type
_entity.pdbx_description
1 polymer ?
#
loop_
_entity_poly.entity_id
_entity_poly.type
_entity_poly.pdbx_seq_one_letter_code
_entity_poly.pdbx_strand_id
1 'polypeptide(L)'
;MAKLKSDDAANVLGGAAVLRARADALKLDAKARKDVARWYSAVAAYGQAPNDDAARIYADAVYETLAAGIDAAGVRVAPRAVQPDRGAYADEPRMLAAATDYAGALWKAASPSNYAVSSRPASDKIDRIIVHVTQGSYAGTISWFQNSAAKVSAHYVVRSSDGQITQMVREKDRAWHAGNSDYNRRSVGIEHEGYVGDASWFTEQMYRASAALTRDIADRHGIPKDRTHIIGHVQVPGSDHTDPGSYWNWTKYMSYVTGGGNPHSPEEVCGSGFRVNDSQGLGTAGTVYLLYNGSTGANCVATMKATSLGTATATSAFLEVQGRTRVTDSGNFGYYAGPVRATAAGTCVKWGGRAGSTSYESPFEHCR
;
A
#
# COMPACT_ATOMS: atom_id res chain seq x y z
N MET A 1 26.75 6.26 -9.59
CA MET A 1 25.58 5.35 -9.56
C MET A 1 25.13 4.97 -8.14
N ALA A 2 26.01 4.60 -7.20
CA ALA A 2 25.61 4.22 -5.83
C ALA A 2 24.78 5.32 -5.12
N LYS A 3 25.20 6.58 -5.22
CA LYS A 3 24.47 7.73 -4.65
C LYS A 3 23.08 7.96 -5.26
N LEU A 4 22.88 7.70 -6.55
CA LEU A 4 21.56 7.84 -7.21
C LEU A 4 20.52 6.85 -6.69
N LYS A 5 20.97 5.72 -6.13
CA LYS A 5 20.08 4.65 -5.64
C LYS A 5 19.63 4.85 -4.19
N SER A 6 20.32 5.71 -3.44
CA SER A 6 20.14 5.84 -1.99
C SER A 6 19.87 7.27 -1.52
N ASP A 7 19.87 8.24 -2.43
CA ASP A 7 19.67 9.67 -2.14
C ASP A 7 18.63 10.23 -3.11
N ASP A 8 17.50 10.67 -2.56
CA ASP A 8 16.33 11.12 -3.34
C ASP A 8 16.64 12.38 -4.17
N ALA A 9 17.41 13.32 -3.62
CA ALA A 9 17.78 14.54 -4.34
C ALA A 9 18.71 14.23 -5.52
N ALA A 10 19.69 13.34 -5.32
CA ALA A 10 20.56 12.87 -6.38
C ALA A 10 19.76 12.08 -7.43
N ASN A 11 18.78 11.28 -7.02
CA ASN A 11 17.90 10.53 -7.92
C ASN A 11 17.11 11.46 -8.84
N VAL A 12 16.47 12.50 -8.28
CA VAL A 12 15.72 13.52 -9.02
C VAL A 12 16.64 14.25 -10.01
N LEU A 13 17.84 14.65 -9.59
CA LEU A 13 18.81 15.29 -10.48
C LEU A 13 19.28 14.34 -11.60
N GLY A 14 19.43 13.05 -11.31
CA GLY A 14 19.72 12.01 -12.30
C GLY A 14 18.62 11.90 -13.35
N GLY A 15 17.35 11.85 -12.92
CA GLY A 15 16.19 11.86 -13.81
C GLY A 15 16.13 13.12 -14.68
N ALA A 16 16.38 14.30 -14.07
CA ALA A 16 16.44 15.57 -14.79
C ALA A 16 17.55 15.61 -15.84
N ALA A 17 18.72 15.02 -15.57
CA ALA A 17 19.81 14.92 -16.53
C ALA A 17 19.45 14.03 -17.72
N VAL A 18 18.77 12.90 -17.50
CA VAL A 18 18.30 12.02 -18.59
C VAL A 18 17.23 12.75 -19.42
N LEU A 19 16.25 13.39 -18.79
CA LEU A 19 15.25 14.20 -19.49
C LEU A 19 15.91 15.31 -20.31
N ARG A 20 16.95 15.96 -19.78
CA ARG A 20 17.70 16.97 -20.52
C ARG A 20 18.39 16.38 -21.75
N ALA A 21 19.03 15.22 -21.63
CA ALA A 21 19.63 14.54 -22.78
C ALA A 21 18.59 14.18 -23.86
N ARG A 22 17.36 13.78 -23.46
CA ARG A 22 16.25 13.55 -24.40
C ARG A 22 15.78 14.84 -25.08
N ALA A 23 15.68 15.94 -24.32
CA ALA A 23 15.35 17.25 -24.88
C ALA A 23 16.42 17.77 -25.85
N ASP A 24 17.70 17.48 -25.60
CA ASP A 24 18.81 17.77 -26.52
C ASP A 24 18.68 16.94 -27.81
N ALA A 25 18.38 15.64 -27.71
CA ALA A 25 18.16 14.78 -28.88
C ALA A 25 16.96 15.22 -29.74
N LEU A 26 15.91 15.74 -29.09
CA LEU A 26 14.73 16.33 -29.75
C LEU A 26 14.98 17.76 -30.26
N LYS A 27 16.20 18.30 -30.08
CA LYS A 27 16.59 19.66 -30.49
C LYS A 27 15.69 20.77 -29.93
N LEU A 28 15.14 20.58 -28.73
CA LEU A 28 14.39 21.64 -28.06
C LEU A 28 15.31 22.82 -27.78
N ASP A 29 14.99 24.02 -28.26
CA ASP A 29 15.81 25.20 -28.01
C ASP A 29 15.64 25.76 -26.58
N ALA A 30 16.40 26.81 -26.24
CA ALA A 30 16.35 27.42 -24.91
C ALA A 30 14.97 28.00 -24.55
N LYS A 31 14.17 28.42 -25.53
CA LYS A 31 12.82 28.95 -25.32
C LYS A 31 11.84 27.80 -25.06
N ALA A 32 11.88 26.76 -25.89
CA ALA A 32 11.06 25.56 -25.75
C ALA A 32 11.30 24.86 -24.40
N ARG A 33 12.55 24.83 -23.91
CA ARG A 33 12.88 24.23 -22.61
C ARG A 33 12.27 24.97 -21.41
N LYS A 34 11.89 26.24 -21.55
CA LYS A 34 11.18 27.00 -20.51
C LYS A 34 9.67 26.72 -20.50
N ASP A 35 9.14 26.12 -21.56
CA ASP A 35 7.74 25.76 -21.68
C ASP A 35 7.54 24.29 -21.35
N VAL A 36 6.88 24.01 -20.22
CA VAL A 36 6.62 22.64 -19.77
C VAL A 36 5.82 21.84 -20.79
N ALA A 37 4.92 22.46 -21.56
CA ALA A 37 4.13 21.74 -22.57
C ALA A 37 4.98 21.07 -23.65
N ARG A 38 6.16 21.64 -23.94
CA ARG A 38 7.07 21.19 -25.01
C ARG A 38 7.94 20.01 -24.61
N TRP A 39 7.89 19.57 -23.35
CA TRP A 39 8.67 18.44 -22.86
C TRP A 39 8.01 17.07 -23.11
N TYR A 40 6.78 17.03 -23.61
CA TYR A 40 5.99 15.80 -23.69
C TYR A 40 6.71 14.65 -24.41
N SER A 41 7.27 14.90 -25.60
CA SER A 41 8.01 13.88 -26.34
C SER A 41 9.29 13.43 -25.63
N ALA A 42 9.94 14.32 -24.85
CA ALA A 42 11.11 13.95 -24.05
C ALA A 42 10.72 13.04 -22.88
N VAL A 43 9.55 13.29 -22.27
CA VAL A 43 8.95 12.48 -21.22
C VAL A 43 8.49 11.12 -21.76
N ALA A 44 7.81 11.09 -22.91
CA ALA A 44 7.41 9.84 -23.58
C ALA A 44 8.62 8.93 -23.86
N ALA A 45 9.70 9.51 -24.38
CA ALA A 45 10.96 8.78 -24.62
C ALA A 45 11.68 8.37 -23.32
N TYR A 46 11.52 9.12 -22.23
CA TYR A 46 12.11 8.77 -20.93
C TYR A 46 11.55 7.45 -20.38
N GLY A 47 10.25 7.20 -20.59
CA GLY A 47 9.58 5.97 -20.15
C GLY A 47 10.10 4.68 -20.80
N GLN A 48 10.88 4.80 -21.89
CA GLN A 48 11.44 3.66 -22.65
C GLN A 48 10.38 2.60 -22.98
N ALA A 49 9.18 3.08 -23.34
CA ALA A 49 8.07 2.22 -23.67
C ALA A 49 8.35 1.41 -24.96
N PRO A 50 7.79 0.19 -25.08
CA PRO A 50 8.06 -0.70 -26.23
C PRO A 50 7.36 -0.25 -27.52
N ASN A 51 6.41 0.68 -27.46
CA ASN A 51 5.68 1.25 -28.59
C ASN A 51 5.12 2.64 -28.25
N ASP A 52 4.64 3.35 -29.27
CA ASP A 52 4.19 4.74 -29.16
C ASP A 52 2.91 4.89 -28.32
N ASP A 53 2.01 3.90 -28.34
CA ASP A 53 0.85 3.80 -27.44
C ASP A 53 1.25 3.84 -25.96
N ALA A 54 2.20 2.98 -25.57
CA ALA A 54 2.69 2.92 -24.20
C ALA A 54 3.53 4.15 -23.82
N ALA A 55 4.24 4.75 -24.79
CA ALA A 55 4.98 5.99 -24.58
C ALA A 55 4.04 7.16 -24.29
N ARG A 56 2.92 7.23 -25.02
CA ARG A 56 1.84 8.20 -24.79
C ARG A 56 1.19 8.02 -23.42
N ILE A 57 0.87 6.78 -23.03
CA ILE A 57 0.30 6.47 -21.71
C ILE A 57 1.22 6.97 -20.59
N TYR A 58 2.52 6.69 -20.69
CA TYR A 58 3.51 7.15 -19.71
C TYR A 58 3.55 8.67 -19.61
N ALA A 59 3.59 9.36 -20.75
CA ALA A 59 3.66 10.82 -20.77
C ALA A 59 2.35 11.47 -20.27
N ASP A 60 1.18 10.95 -20.67
CA ASP A 60 -0.11 11.45 -20.15
C ASP A 60 -0.18 11.32 -18.62
N ALA A 61 0.26 10.19 -18.04
CA ALA A 61 0.28 10.01 -16.58
C ALA A 61 1.20 11.00 -15.84
N VAL A 62 2.36 11.35 -16.42
CA VAL A 62 3.27 12.36 -15.85
C VAL A 62 2.62 13.75 -15.86
N TYR A 63 1.91 14.11 -16.94
CA TYR A 63 1.22 15.41 -17.04
C TYR A 63 -0.03 15.48 -16.16
N GLU A 64 -0.73 14.37 -15.95
CA GLU A 64 -1.82 14.27 -14.97
C GLU A 64 -1.30 14.43 -13.54
N THR A 65 -0.17 13.78 -13.22
CA THR A 65 0.51 13.94 -11.92
C THR A 65 0.96 15.38 -11.72
N LEU A 66 1.51 16.03 -12.74
CA LEU A 66 1.86 17.45 -12.70
C LEU A 66 0.62 18.33 -12.45
N ALA A 67 -0.51 18.03 -13.10
CA ALA A 67 -1.76 18.74 -12.92
C ALA A 67 -2.32 18.61 -11.50
N ALA A 68 -2.16 17.45 -10.88
CA ALA A 68 -2.59 17.17 -9.50
C ALA A 68 -1.61 17.70 -8.43
N GLY A 69 -0.34 17.88 -8.79
CA GLY A 69 0.74 18.20 -7.85
C GLY A 69 1.32 16.96 -7.17
N ILE A 70 2.51 17.10 -6.59
CA ILE A 70 3.24 16.03 -5.90
C ILE A 70 3.59 16.51 -4.50
N ASP A 71 3.32 15.69 -3.49
CA ASP A 71 3.81 15.90 -2.13
C ASP A 71 4.21 14.54 -1.56
N ALA A 72 5.42 14.09 -1.92
CA ALA A 72 5.92 12.76 -1.58
C ALA A 72 7.46 12.76 -1.55
N ALA A 73 8.05 11.91 -0.68
CA ALA A 73 9.50 11.69 -0.58
C ALA A 73 10.34 12.99 -0.46
N GLY A 74 9.84 13.97 0.30
CA GLY A 74 10.52 15.27 0.48
C GLY A 74 10.49 16.18 -0.75
N VAL A 75 9.78 15.80 -1.82
CA VAL A 75 9.59 16.58 -3.03
C VAL A 75 8.17 17.14 -3.04
N ARG A 76 8.07 18.47 -3.09
CA ARG A 76 6.81 19.18 -3.27
C ARG A 76 6.79 19.91 -4.60
N VAL A 77 5.83 19.56 -5.45
CA VAL A 77 5.53 20.24 -6.72
C VAL A 77 4.10 20.73 -6.65
N ALA A 78 3.89 22.04 -6.74
CA ALA A 78 2.55 22.61 -6.76
C ALA A 78 1.75 22.11 -7.97
N PRO A 79 0.43 21.88 -7.84
CA PRO A 79 -0.44 21.49 -8.94
C PRO A 79 -0.31 22.49 -10.11
N ARG A 80 -0.04 21.97 -11.31
CA ARG A 80 0.13 22.79 -12.52
C ARG A 80 -0.50 22.08 -13.72
N ALA A 81 -1.76 22.41 -14.00
CA ALA A 81 -2.41 21.95 -15.21
C ALA A 81 -1.71 22.57 -16.44
N VAL A 82 -1.24 21.71 -17.35
CA VAL A 82 -0.61 22.11 -18.61
C VAL A 82 -1.27 21.30 -19.72
N GLN A 83 -1.63 21.96 -20.82
CA GLN A 83 -2.02 21.25 -22.03
C GLN A 83 -0.73 20.82 -22.76
N PRO A 84 -0.41 19.52 -22.81
CA PRO A 84 0.83 19.07 -23.43
C PRO A 84 0.80 19.24 -24.95
N ASP A 85 1.95 19.62 -25.52
CA ASP A 85 2.20 19.50 -26.95
C ASP A 85 2.63 18.06 -27.25
N ARG A 86 1.68 17.24 -27.70
CA ARG A 86 1.89 15.80 -27.88
C ARG A 86 2.76 15.46 -29.10
N GLY A 87 3.01 16.40 -30.01
CA GLY A 87 3.81 16.15 -31.22
C GLY A 87 3.34 14.91 -31.99
N ALA A 88 4.28 14.01 -32.32
CA ALA A 88 4.01 12.76 -33.03
C ALA A 88 3.04 11.82 -32.29
N TYR A 89 2.86 11.99 -30.98
CA TYR A 89 1.93 11.18 -30.19
C TYR A 89 0.50 11.73 -30.23
N ALA A 90 0.20 12.81 -30.95
CA ALA A 90 -1.12 13.44 -30.94
C ALA A 90 -2.23 12.55 -31.51
N ASP A 91 -1.91 11.78 -32.56
CA ASP A 91 -2.85 10.93 -33.29
C ASP A 91 -2.93 9.51 -32.76
N GLU A 92 -2.05 9.13 -31.83
CA GLU A 92 -2.16 7.84 -31.14
C GLU A 92 -3.53 7.72 -30.44
N PRO A 93 -4.08 6.51 -30.28
CA PRO A 93 -5.28 6.32 -29.48
C PRO A 93 -5.07 6.97 -28.10
N ARG A 94 -5.99 7.86 -27.71
CA ARG A 94 -6.17 8.21 -26.29
C ARG A 94 -6.76 6.98 -25.61
N MET A 95 -5.97 5.92 -25.47
CA MET A 95 -6.21 4.98 -24.39
C MET A 95 -6.02 5.82 -23.15
N LEU A 96 -7.13 6.22 -22.51
CA LEU A 96 -7.03 6.75 -21.18
C LEU A 96 -6.13 5.76 -20.43
N ALA A 97 -4.98 6.24 -19.95
CA ALA A 97 -4.47 5.78 -18.68
C ALA A 97 -5.59 6.10 -17.68
N ALA A 98 -6.71 5.38 -17.74
CA ALA A 98 -7.77 5.53 -16.77
C ALA A 98 -7.05 5.30 -15.45
N ALA A 99 -7.27 6.15 -14.45
CA ALA A 99 -6.75 5.91 -13.11
C ALA A 99 -6.89 4.41 -12.80
N THR A 100 -5.83 3.77 -12.31
CA THR A 100 -5.90 2.38 -11.86
C THR A 100 -7.12 2.20 -10.97
N ASP A 101 -7.76 1.02 -11.02
CA ASP A 101 -8.98 0.78 -10.24
C ASP A 101 -8.69 0.91 -8.73
N TYR A 102 -7.44 0.62 -8.34
CA TYR A 102 -6.85 1.00 -7.06
C TYR A 102 -5.85 2.15 -7.22
N ALA A 103 -6.13 3.31 -6.63
CA ALA A 103 -5.34 4.54 -6.82
C ALA A 103 -3.85 4.43 -6.43
N GLY A 104 -3.50 3.50 -5.52
CA GLY A 104 -2.12 3.28 -5.08
C GLY A 104 -1.32 2.32 -5.96
N ALA A 105 -1.88 1.82 -7.07
CA ALA A 105 -1.23 0.85 -7.95
C ALA A 105 -0.47 1.52 -9.11
N LEU A 106 0.66 0.94 -9.50
CA LEU A 106 1.28 1.19 -10.79
C LEU A 106 0.50 0.47 -11.89
N TRP A 107 0.39 1.05 -13.08
CA TRP A 107 -0.20 0.35 -14.22
C TRP A 107 0.88 -0.31 -15.09
N LYS A 108 0.76 -1.63 -15.31
CA LYS A 108 1.53 -2.37 -16.32
C LYS A 108 0.64 -3.41 -16.98
N ALA A 109 0.09 -3.10 -18.14
CA ALA A 109 -0.85 -3.98 -18.83
C ALA A 109 -0.29 -5.40 -19.05
N ALA A 110 -1.08 -6.41 -18.71
CA ALA A 110 -0.89 -7.77 -19.18
C ALA A 110 -1.15 -7.86 -20.70
N SER A 111 -0.69 -8.94 -21.34
CA SER A 111 -1.00 -9.18 -22.74
C SER A 111 -2.51 -9.28 -22.95
N PRO A 112 -3.09 -8.62 -23.99
CA PRO A 112 -4.48 -8.81 -24.38
C PRO A 112 -4.86 -10.27 -24.71
N SER A 113 -3.85 -11.13 -24.93
CA SER A 113 -4.01 -12.58 -25.15
C SER A 113 -4.17 -13.40 -23.87
N ASN A 114 -4.08 -12.78 -22.69
CA ASN A 114 -4.04 -13.44 -21.39
C ASN A 114 -5.25 -13.12 -20.48
N TYR A 115 -6.24 -12.37 -20.99
CA TYR A 115 -7.48 -12.06 -20.29
C TYR A 115 -8.61 -11.89 -21.31
N ALA A 116 -9.86 -11.89 -20.83
CA ALA A 116 -11.01 -11.61 -21.68
C ALA A 116 -11.60 -10.24 -21.35
N VAL A 117 -11.76 -9.40 -22.38
CA VAL A 117 -12.49 -8.13 -22.26
C VAL A 117 -13.92 -8.39 -21.79
N SER A 118 -14.40 -7.59 -20.84
CA SER A 118 -15.71 -7.74 -20.25
C SER A 118 -16.26 -6.40 -19.75
N SER A 119 -17.49 -6.43 -19.23
CA SER A 119 -18.21 -5.28 -18.69
C SER A 119 -18.62 -5.53 -17.24
N ARG A 120 -17.78 -6.22 -16.46
CA ARG A 120 -18.05 -6.44 -15.03
C ARG A 120 -18.02 -5.11 -14.27
N PRO A 121 -18.85 -4.95 -13.21
CA PRO A 121 -19.74 -5.95 -12.64
C PRO A 121 -21.10 -6.09 -13.35
N ALA A 122 -21.36 -5.38 -14.45
CA ALA A 122 -22.65 -5.43 -15.14
C ALA A 122 -22.94 -6.77 -15.84
N SER A 123 -21.92 -7.43 -16.39
CA SER A 123 -22.09 -8.77 -17.00
C SER A 123 -22.09 -9.90 -15.97
N ASP A 124 -21.17 -9.85 -15.01
CA ASP A 124 -21.00 -10.83 -13.94
C ASP A 124 -20.65 -10.08 -12.66
N LYS A 125 -21.33 -10.38 -11.55
CA LYS A 125 -20.98 -9.82 -10.24
C LYS A 125 -19.57 -10.25 -9.86
N ILE A 126 -18.75 -9.28 -9.45
CA ILE A 126 -17.49 -9.55 -8.76
C ILE A 126 -17.85 -9.79 -7.29
N ASP A 127 -17.81 -11.05 -6.88
CA ASP A 127 -18.28 -11.49 -5.56
C ASP A 127 -17.17 -12.09 -4.68
N ARG A 128 -15.93 -12.19 -5.17
CA ARG A 128 -14.82 -12.77 -4.42
C ARG A 128 -13.45 -12.20 -4.80
N ILE A 129 -12.48 -12.41 -3.91
CA ILE A 129 -11.07 -12.07 -4.11
C ILE A 129 -10.26 -13.34 -3.91
N ILE A 130 -9.34 -13.64 -4.84
CA ILE A 130 -8.48 -14.81 -4.78
C ILE A 130 -7.04 -14.38 -4.56
N VAL A 131 -6.47 -14.85 -3.46
CA VAL A 131 -5.08 -14.59 -3.05
C VAL A 131 -4.20 -15.70 -3.59
N HIS A 132 -3.14 -15.29 -4.27
CA HIS A 132 -2.17 -16.17 -4.91
C HIS A 132 -0.76 -15.91 -4.40
N VAL A 133 0.12 -16.91 -4.54
CA VAL A 133 1.58 -16.75 -4.42
C VAL A 133 2.21 -17.24 -5.72
N THR A 134 3.00 -16.35 -6.33
CA THR A 134 3.49 -16.48 -7.71
C THR A 134 4.48 -17.62 -7.95
N GLN A 135 5.15 -18.12 -6.90
CA GLN A 135 6.33 -19.01 -7.02
C GLN A 135 7.46 -18.36 -7.83
N GLY A 136 7.62 -17.04 -7.68
CA GLY A 136 8.57 -16.26 -8.46
C GLY A 136 8.77 -14.83 -7.95
N SER A 137 9.53 -14.06 -8.73
CA SER A 137 9.82 -12.65 -8.43
C SER A 137 8.76 -11.72 -9.00
N TYR A 138 8.63 -10.52 -8.42
CA TYR A 138 7.70 -9.47 -8.83
C TYR A 138 7.87 -9.09 -10.31
N ALA A 139 9.11 -8.86 -10.73
CA ALA A 139 9.43 -8.53 -12.11
C ALA A 139 9.19 -9.72 -13.05
N GLY A 140 9.48 -10.95 -12.59
CA GLY A 140 9.22 -12.18 -13.34
C GLY A 140 7.74 -12.38 -13.62
N THR A 141 6.87 -12.22 -12.61
CA THR A 141 5.41 -12.34 -12.74
C THR A 141 4.86 -11.31 -13.73
N ILE A 142 5.28 -10.05 -13.61
CA ILE A 142 4.87 -8.99 -14.55
C ILE A 142 5.29 -9.34 -15.98
N SER A 143 6.55 -9.75 -16.17
CA SER A 143 7.05 -10.15 -17.49
C SER A 143 6.28 -11.36 -18.04
N TRP A 144 5.90 -12.31 -17.19
CA TRP A 144 5.15 -13.50 -17.58
C TRP A 144 3.74 -13.16 -18.06
N PHE A 145 3.04 -12.28 -17.34
CA PHE A 145 1.70 -11.83 -17.74
C PHE A 145 1.70 -10.96 -19.00
N GLN A 146 2.83 -10.35 -19.35
CA GLN A 146 3.03 -9.64 -20.62
C GLN A 146 3.35 -10.57 -21.81
N ASN A 147 3.76 -11.81 -21.55
CA ASN A 147 4.00 -12.80 -22.60
C ASN A 147 2.66 -13.34 -23.14
N SER A 148 2.38 -13.09 -24.42
CA SER A 148 1.14 -13.54 -25.08
C SER A 148 0.98 -15.06 -25.18
N ALA A 149 2.07 -15.81 -25.03
CA ALA A 149 2.06 -17.27 -25.00
C ALA A 149 1.71 -17.85 -23.61
N ALA A 150 1.76 -17.04 -22.55
CA ALA A 150 1.54 -17.52 -21.19
C ALA A 150 0.10 -17.98 -20.93
N LYS A 151 -0.88 -17.32 -21.57
CA LYS A 151 -2.32 -17.60 -21.40
C LYS A 151 -2.77 -17.60 -19.93
N VAL A 152 -2.15 -16.76 -19.12
CA VAL A 152 -2.46 -16.52 -17.70
C VAL A 152 -2.23 -15.06 -17.34
N SER A 153 -3.01 -14.55 -16.40
CA SER A 153 -2.86 -13.20 -15.85
C SER A 153 -3.60 -13.07 -14.52
N ALA A 154 -3.23 -12.07 -13.71
CA ALA A 154 -4.00 -11.62 -12.56
C ALA A 154 -4.27 -10.12 -12.66
N HIS A 155 -5.20 -9.61 -11.84
CA HIS A 155 -5.52 -8.19 -11.79
C HIS A 155 -4.39 -7.39 -11.16
N TYR A 156 -3.80 -7.90 -10.07
CA TYR A 156 -2.78 -7.21 -9.30
C TYR A 156 -1.59 -8.12 -8.96
N VAL A 157 -0.41 -7.51 -8.83
CA VAL A 157 0.82 -8.14 -8.30
C VAL A 157 1.35 -7.27 -7.15
N VAL A 158 1.71 -7.90 -6.03
CA VAL A 158 2.21 -7.25 -4.81
C VAL A 158 3.66 -7.67 -4.56
N ARG A 159 4.55 -6.67 -4.42
CA ARG A 159 5.97 -6.89 -4.13
C ARG A 159 6.21 -7.16 -2.65
N SER A 160 7.09 -8.10 -2.36
CA SER A 160 7.37 -8.51 -0.97
C SER A 160 8.11 -7.45 -0.17
N SER A 161 9.14 -6.82 -0.75
CA SER A 161 10.07 -5.95 -0.01
C SER A 161 9.44 -4.69 0.59
N ASP A 162 8.42 -4.13 -0.07
CA ASP A 162 7.86 -2.82 0.27
C ASP A 162 6.34 -2.72 0.07
N GLY A 163 5.68 -3.80 -0.37
CA GLY A 163 4.25 -3.80 -0.62
C GLY A 163 3.81 -3.06 -1.89
N GLN A 164 4.72 -2.71 -2.81
CA GLN A 164 4.32 -2.03 -4.05
C GLN A 164 3.34 -2.88 -4.87
N ILE A 165 2.25 -2.24 -5.31
CA ILE A 165 1.17 -2.88 -6.07
C ILE A 165 1.28 -2.46 -7.53
N THR A 166 1.23 -3.43 -8.44
CA THR A 166 1.04 -3.19 -9.88
C THR A 166 -0.28 -3.80 -10.31
N GLN A 167 -1.14 -3.01 -10.95
CA GLN A 167 -2.33 -3.47 -11.65
C GLN A 167 -1.99 -3.82 -13.11
N MET A 168 -2.42 -4.99 -13.54
CA MET A 168 -2.13 -5.54 -14.87
C MET A 168 -3.37 -5.80 -15.73
N VAL A 169 -4.50 -6.10 -15.10
CA VAL A 169 -5.79 -6.25 -15.78
C VAL A 169 -6.81 -5.39 -15.04
N ARG A 170 -7.68 -4.70 -15.78
CA ARG A 170 -8.80 -3.96 -15.18
C ARG A 170 -9.75 -4.92 -14.50
N GLU A 171 -10.31 -4.54 -13.36
CA GLU A 171 -11.27 -5.38 -12.65
C GLU A 171 -12.53 -5.65 -13.47
N LYS A 172 -12.92 -4.71 -14.36
CA LYS A 172 -14.01 -4.94 -15.32
C LYS A 172 -13.75 -6.12 -16.27
N ASP A 173 -12.48 -6.42 -16.56
CA ASP A 173 -12.03 -7.46 -17.48
C ASP A 173 -11.65 -8.73 -16.72
N ARG A 174 -11.83 -9.90 -17.35
CA ARG A 174 -11.64 -11.21 -16.71
C ARG A 174 -10.21 -11.69 -16.89
N ALA A 175 -9.37 -11.49 -15.88
CA ALA A 175 -8.06 -12.12 -15.80
C ALA A 175 -8.18 -13.65 -15.69
N TRP A 176 -7.12 -14.36 -16.10
CA TRP A 176 -7.08 -15.83 -16.10
C TRP A 176 -6.10 -16.32 -15.03
N HIS A 177 -6.54 -16.31 -13.77
CA HIS A 177 -5.69 -16.58 -12.60
C HIS A 177 -6.09 -17.84 -11.82
N ALA A 178 -7.38 -18.21 -11.84
CA ALA A 178 -7.93 -19.20 -10.92
C ALA A 178 -7.96 -20.65 -11.45
N GLY A 179 -7.52 -20.90 -12.69
CA GLY A 179 -7.69 -22.20 -13.36
C GLY A 179 -9.15 -22.62 -13.62
N ASN A 180 -10.12 -21.83 -13.16
CA ASN A 180 -11.55 -22.12 -13.19
C ASN A 180 -12.32 -20.93 -13.77
N SER A 181 -12.99 -21.14 -14.90
CA SER A 181 -13.66 -20.06 -15.65
C SER A 181 -14.81 -19.40 -14.87
N ASP A 182 -15.52 -20.15 -14.03
CA ASP A 182 -16.58 -19.61 -13.17
C ASP A 182 -16.03 -18.70 -12.07
N TYR A 183 -14.85 -19.02 -11.55
CA TYR A 183 -14.18 -18.19 -10.55
C TYR A 183 -13.50 -16.98 -11.20
N ASN A 184 -12.84 -17.15 -12.35
CA ASN A 184 -12.23 -16.04 -13.09
C ASN A 184 -13.25 -14.95 -13.43
N ARG A 185 -14.48 -15.31 -13.82
CA ARG A 185 -15.50 -14.31 -14.17
C ARG A 185 -16.09 -13.57 -12.96
N ARG A 186 -16.03 -14.13 -11.74
CA ARG A 186 -16.60 -13.52 -10.52
C ARG A 186 -15.58 -13.00 -9.53
N SER A 187 -14.30 -13.00 -9.88
CA SER A 187 -13.23 -12.65 -8.95
C SER A 187 -12.24 -11.60 -9.45
N VAL A 188 -11.54 -11.04 -8.48
CA VAL A 188 -10.29 -10.29 -8.65
C VAL A 188 -9.14 -11.16 -8.11
N GLY A 189 -8.10 -11.38 -8.92
CA GLY A 189 -6.91 -12.13 -8.55
C GLY A 189 -5.76 -11.22 -8.10
N ILE A 190 -5.16 -11.54 -6.95
CA ILE A 190 -4.01 -10.81 -6.38
C ILE A 190 -2.84 -11.77 -6.20
N GLU A 191 -1.76 -11.52 -6.94
CA GLU A 191 -0.53 -12.28 -6.93
C GLU A 191 0.49 -11.69 -5.95
N HIS A 192 1.04 -12.53 -5.08
CA HIS A 192 2.09 -12.13 -4.14
C HIS A 192 3.43 -12.72 -4.59
N GLU A 193 4.43 -11.85 -4.74
CA GLU A 193 5.81 -12.28 -4.97
C GLU A 193 6.28 -13.23 -3.87
N GLY A 194 6.94 -14.33 -4.24
CA GLY A 194 7.60 -15.23 -3.30
C GLY A 194 7.28 -16.70 -3.51
N TYR A 195 7.62 -17.50 -2.50
CA TYR A 195 7.56 -18.96 -2.55
C TYR A 195 6.78 -19.52 -1.36
N VAL A 196 5.83 -20.41 -1.63
CA VAL A 196 4.93 -20.98 -0.59
C VAL A 196 5.66 -21.76 0.50
N GLY A 197 6.90 -22.20 0.25
CA GLY A 197 7.75 -22.94 1.17
C GLY A 197 8.68 -22.07 2.02
N ASP A 198 8.62 -20.75 1.90
CA ASP A 198 9.52 -19.83 2.60
C ASP A 198 8.75 -18.65 3.19
N ALA A 199 8.58 -18.67 4.52
CA ALA A 199 7.84 -17.66 5.26
C ALA A 199 8.46 -16.25 5.19
N SER A 200 9.75 -16.13 4.85
CA SER A 200 10.44 -14.83 4.82
C SER A 200 9.91 -13.89 3.73
N TRP A 201 9.24 -14.43 2.70
CA TRP A 201 8.59 -13.65 1.65
C TRP A 201 7.32 -12.94 2.12
N PHE A 202 6.66 -13.41 3.19
CA PHE A 202 5.40 -12.85 3.66
C PHE A 202 5.62 -11.72 4.67
N THR A 203 6.19 -10.63 4.18
CA THR A 203 6.54 -9.46 4.99
C THR A 203 5.31 -8.71 5.52
N GLU A 204 5.53 -7.91 6.55
CA GLU A 204 4.51 -7.01 7.08
C GLU A 204 3.99 -6.03 6.01
N GLN A 205 4.89 -5.50 5.19
CA GLN A 205 4.59 -4.54 4.13
C GLN A 205 3.67 -5.17 3.08
N MET A 206 3.98 -6.40 2.64
CA MET A 206 3.14 -7.15 1.71
C MET A 206 1.74 -7.38 2.28
N TYR A 207 1.65 -7.91 3.51
CA TYR A 207 0.36 -8.18 4.16
C TYR A 207 -0.50 -6.92 4.25
N ARG A 208 0.09 -5.79 4.67
CA ARG A 208 -0.63 -4.52 4.83
C ARG A 208 -1.10 -3.93 3.51
N ALA A 209 -0.22 -3.89 2.51
CA ALA A 209 -0.55 -3.35 1.20
C ALA A 209 -1.66 -4.17 0.53
N SER A 210 -1.50 -5.49 0.52
CA SER A 210 -2.49 -6.40 -0.04
C SER A 210 -3.83 -6.38 0.69
N ALA A 211 -3.81 -6.28 2.03
CA ALA A 211 -5.03 -6.16 2.81
C ALA A 211 -5.76 -4.83 2.56
N ALA A 212 -5.03 -3.73 2.35
CA ALA A 212 -5.61 -2.44 1.98
C ALA A 212 -6.26 -2.49 0.59
N LEU A 213 -5.58 -3.10 -0.38
CA LEU A 213 -6.13 -3.37 -1.71
C LEU A 213 -7.39 -4.25 -1.63
N THR A 214 -7.33 -5.34 -0.87
CA THR A 214 -8.47 -6.27 -0.69
C THR A 214 -9.66 -5.57 -0.04
N ARG A 215 -9.43 -4.73 0.96
CA ARG A 215 -10.48 -3.91 1.59
C ARG A 215 -11.13 -2.96 0.58
N ASP A 216 -10.31 -2.26 -0.21
CA ASP A 216 -10.79 -1.34 -1.24
C ASP A 216 -11.62 -2.05 -2.34
N ILE A 217 -11.14 -3.19 -2.86
CA ILE A 217 -11.89 -4.03 -3.80
C ILE A 217 -13.22 -4.48 -3.17
N ALA A 218 -13.18 -4.95 -1.93
CA ALA A 218 -14.36 -5.44 -1.25
C ALA A 218 -15.39 -4.32 -1.01
N ASP A 219 -14.95 -3.11 -0.65
CA ASP A 219 -15.81 -1.95 -0.49
C ASP A 219 -16.43 -1.51 -1.83
N ARG A 220 -15.64 -1.46 -2.91
CA ARG A 220 -16.12 -1.05 -4.24
C ARG A 220 -17.15 -2.01 -4.84
N HIS A 221 -17.02 -3.31 -4.59
CA HIS A 221 -17.90 -4.35 -5.16
C HIS A 221 -18.94 -4.89 -4.17
N GLY A 222 -18.95 -4.41 -2.92
CA GLY A 222 -19.85 -4.90 -1.88
C GLY A 222 -19.61 -6.38 -1.51
N ILE A 223 -18.35 -6.80 -1.47
CA ILE A 223 -17.94 -8.15 -1.10
C ILE A 223 -17.81 -8.24 0.43
N PRO A 224 -18.46 -9.20 1.10
CA PRO A 224 -18.24 -9.43 2.53
C PRO A 224 -16.77 -9.75 2.83
N LYS A 225 -16.20 -9.09 3.85
CA LYS A 225 -14.78 -9.22 4.23
C LYS A 225 -14.54 -10.45 5.11
N ASP A 226 -14.90 -11.62 4.60
CA ASP A 226 -14.79 -12.90 5.31
C ASP A 226 -14.04 -13.95 4.48
N ARG A 227 -13.79 -15.11 5.08
CA ARG A 227 -13.05 -16.22 4.46
C ARG A 227 -13.87 -17.06 3.49
N THR A 228 -15.15 -16.76 3.30
CA THR A 228 -15.99 -17.37 2.27
C THR A 228 -15.89 -16.63 0.94
N HIS A 229 -15.59 -15.33 0.97
CA HIS A 229 -15.45 -14.49 -0.23
C HIS A 229 -14.00 -14.07 -0.53
N ILE A 230 -13.13 -14.00 0.48
CA ILE A 230 -11.69 -13.83 0.28
C ILE A 230 -11.07 -15.19 0.51
N ILE A 231 -10.57 -15.82 -0.56
CA ILE A 231 -10.09 -17.21 -0.57
C ILE A 231 -8.65 -17.29 -1.10
N GLY A 232 -7.95 -18.38 -0.80
CA GLY A 232 -6.70 -18.74 -1.46
C GLY A 232 -6.96 -19.54 -2.73
N HIS A 233 -6.00 -19.58 -3.64
CA HIS A 233 -6.11 -20.35 -4.89
C HIS A 233 -6.35 -21.85 -4.66
N VAL A 234 -5.72 -22.43 -3.63
CA VAL A 234 -5.93 -23.82 -3.16
C VAL A 234 -7.39 -24.12 -2.77
N GLN A 235 -8.20 -23.10 -2.49
CA GLN A 235 -9.61 -23.26 -2.12
C GLN A 235 -10.55 -23.13 -3.33
N VAL A 236 -10.02 -22.85 -4.52
CA VAL A 236 -10.81 -22.85 -5.76
C VAL A 236 -11.16 -24.30 -6.12
N PRO A 237 -12.44 -24.63 -6.39
CA PRO A 237 -12.83 -25.98 -6.79
C PRO A 237 -12.10 -26.45 -8.04
N GLY A 238 -11.51 -27.65 -7.95
CA GLY A 238 -10.73 -28.26 -9.03
C GLY A 238 -9.29 -27.75 -9.14
N SER A 239 -8.83 -26.92 -8.20
CA SER A 239 -7.45 -26.45 -8.16
C SER A 239 -6.48 -27.61 -7.85
N ASP A 240 -5.43 -27.74 -8.66
CA ASP A 240 -4.23 -28.55 -8.39
C ASP A 240 -3.11 -27.72 -7.75
N HIS A 241 -3.37 -26.44 -7.49
CA HIS A 241 -2.43 -25.51 -6.89
C HIS A 241 -2.47 -25.53 -5.35
N THR A 242 -1.34 -25.17 -4.74
CA THR A 242 -1.16 -25.16 -3.27
C THR A 242 -1.05 -23.76 -2.67
N ASP A 243 -1.03 -22.71 -3.50
CA ASP A 243 -0.89 -21.33 -3.06
C ASP A 243 -2.19 -20.78 -2.40
N PRO A 244 -2.09 -19.87 -1.41
CA PRO A 244 -0.87 -19.16 -0.95
C PRO A 244 0.04 -19.94 0.01
N GLY A 245 -0.23 -21.22 0.26
CA GLY A 245 0.62 -22.08 1.08
C GLY A 245 0.35 -21.99 2.59
N SER A 246 0.97 -22.90 3.34
CA SER A 246 0.79 -23.02 4.80
C SER A 246 1.41 -21.87 5.59
N TYR A 247 2.42 -21.19 5.04
CA TYR A 247 3.05 -20.02 5.66
C TYR A 247 2.24 -18.73 5.48
N TRP A 248 1.20 -18.71 4.65
CA TRP A 248 0.30 -17.58 4.56
C TRP A 248 -0.59 -17.49 5.81
N ASN A 249 -0.30 -16.51 6.67
CA ASN A 249 -1.06 -16.28 7.89
C ASN A 249 -2.39 -15.56 7.60
N TRP A 250 -3.44 -16.36 7.39
CA TRP A 250 -4.80 -15.86 7.16
C TRP A 250 -5.35 -15.01 8.29
N THR A 251 -5.08 -15.36 9.56
CA THR A 251 -5.57 -14.60 10.71
C THR A 251 -5.01 -13.17 10.70
N LYS A 252 -3.71 -13.03 10.46
CA LYS A 252 -3.04 -11.73 10.33
C LYS A 252 -3.55 -10.96 9.12
N TYR A 253 -3.66 -11.62 7.96
CA TYR A 253 -4.15 -10.95 6.76
C TYR A 253 -5.57 -10.43 6.94
N MET A 254 -6.47 -11.26 7.45
CA MET A 254 -7.88 -10.90 7.66
C MET A 254 -8.06 -9.84 8.76
N SER A 255 -7.19 -9.78 9.77
CA SER A 255 -7.23 -8.69 10.75
C SER A 255 -6.95 -7.34 10.09
N TYR A 256 -6.03 -7.25 9.13
CA TYR A 256 -5.82 -6.02 8.35
C TYR A 256 -6.96 -5.75 7.35
N VAL A 257 -7.52 -6.78 6.72
CA VAL A 257 -8.61 -6.60 5.72
C VAL A 257 -9.88 -6.06 6.37
N THR A 258 -10.27 -6.62 7.52
CA THR A 258 -11.49 -6.22 8.24
C THR A 258 -11.35 -4.90 9.02
N GLY A 259 -10.21 -4.22 8.89
CA GLY A 259 -9.94 -2.95 9.59
C GLY A 259 -9.53 -3.13 11.06
N GLY A 260 -9.23 -4.35 11.49
CA GLY A 260 -8.86 -4.70 12.86
C GLY A 260 -7.36 -4.58 13.19
N GLY A 261 -6.59 -3.73 12.51
CA GLY A 261 -5.18 -3.58 12.85
C GLY A 261 -4.63 -2.20 12.52
N ASN A 262 -4.40 -1.41 13.57
CA ASN A 262 -3.49 -0.27 13.53
C ASN A 262 -2.16 -0.66 12.84
N PRO A 263 -1.58 0.16 11.95
CA PRO A 263 -0.30 -0.18 11.33
C PRO A 263 0.86 -0.34 12.30
N HIS A 264 0.75 0.24 13.48
CA HIS A 264 1.75 0.16 14.52
C HIS A 264 1.30 -0.77 15.64
N SER A 265 2.26 -1.39 16.31
CA SER A 265 2.03 -2.08 17.58
C SER A 265 2.47 -1.22 18.77
N PRO A 266 1.90 -1.42 19.97
CA PRO A 266 2.37 -0.70 21.16
C PRO A 266 3.85 -1.00 21.47
N GLU A 267 4.35 -2.21 21.17
CA GLU A 267 5.76 -2.56 21.32
C GLU A 267 6.68 -1.82 20.34
N GLU A 268 6.24 -1.62 19.09
CA GLU A 268 6.97 -0.81 18.11
C GLU A 268 7.08 0.65 18.58
N VAL A 269 5.96 1.21 19.05
CA VAL A 269 5.89 2.58 19.58
C VAL A 269 6.76 2.75 20.82
N CYS A 270 6.75 1.78 21.74
CA CYS A 270 7.56 1.82 22.95
C CYS A 270 9.02 1.38 22.76
N GLY A 271 9.35 0.74 21.64
CA GLY A 271 10.71 0.36 21.27
C GLY A 271 11.20 -0.94 21.93
N SER A 272 12.43 -1.32 21.60
CA SER A 272 13.02 -2.60 22.00
C SER A 272 13.05 -2.81 23.52
N GLY A 273 12.71 -4.03 23.96
CA GLY A 273 12.74 -4.43 25.36
C GLY A 273 11.46 -4.14 26.15
N PHE A 274 10.54 -3.35 25.60
CA PHE A 274 9.21 -3.18 26.17
C PHE A 274 8.31 -4.37 25.83
N ARG A 275 7.47 -4.78 26.79
CA ARG A 275 6.42 -5.79 26.63
C ARG A 275 5.14 -5.26 27.23
N VAL A 276 3.99 -5.61 26.65
CA VAL A 276 2.69 -5.27 27.24
C VAL A 276 2.59 -5.86 28.64
N ASN A 277 2.37 -4.96 29.61
CA ASN A 277 2.12 -5.28 31.00
C ASN A 277 0.61 -5.21 31.30
N ASP A 278 -0.08 -4.23 30.71
CA ASP A 278 -1.54 -4.06 30.87
C ASP A 278 -2.16 -3.33 29.67
N SER A 279 -3.50 -3.39 29.52
CA SER A 279 -4.23 -2.72 28.44
C SER A 279 -5.69 -2.48 28.79
N GLN A 280 -6.27 -1.40 28.25
CA GLN A 280 -7.68 -1.07 28.41
C GLN A 280 -8.30 -0.65 27.07
N GLY A 281 -9.41 -1.30 26.71
CA GLY A 281 -10.21 -0.94 25.55
C GLY A 281 -10.92 0.39 25.74
N LEU A 282 -10.93 1.23 24.70
CA LEU A 282 -11.60 2.53 24.62
C LEU A 282 -12.85 2.44 23.73
N GLY A 283 -13.66 1.42 23.97
CA GLY A 283 -14.79 1.05 23.10
C GLY A 283 -14.31 0.58 21.73
N THR A 284 -14.98 1.01 20.66
CA THR A 284 -14.58 0.71 19.27
C THR A 284 -13.49 1.65 18.73
N ALA A 285 -13.12 2.69 19.49
CA ALA A 285 -12.21 3.73 19.02
C ALA A 285 -10.73 3.31 19.06
N GLY A 286 -10.35 2.40 19.96
CA GLY A 286 -8.96 1.98 20.15
C GLY A 286 -8.73 1.27 21.48
N THR A 287 -7.45 1.07 21.80
CA THR A 287 -6.96 0.46 23.05
C THR A 287 -5.76 1.26 23.55
N VAL A 288 -5.74 1.58 24.83
CA VAL A 288 -4.54 2.11 25.50
C VAL A 288 -3.76 0.98 26.15
N TYR A 289 -2.44 1.00 26.03
CA TYR A 289 -1.55 -0.03 26.55
C TYR A 289 -0.54 0.56 27.52
N LEU A 290 -0.27 -0.16 28.60
CA LEU A 290 0.89 0.03 29.47
C LEU A 290 1.91 -1.08 29.15
N LEU A 291 3.14 -0.66 28.85
CA LEU A 291 4.26 -1.54 28.59
C LEU A 291 5.34 -1.34 29.63
N TYR A 292 6.05 -2.41 29.96
CA TYR A 292 7.16 -2.39 30.90
C TYR A 292 8.42 -3.00 30.29
N ASN A 293 9.57 -2.41 30.61
CA ASN A 293 10.88 -2.95 30.26
C ASN A 293 11.61 -3.38 31.53
N GLY A 294 11.60 -4.68 31.80
CA GLY A 294 12.21 -5.28 33.00
C GLY A 294 13.73 -5.10 33.12
N SER A 295 14.43 -4.78 32.02
CA SER A 295 15.88 -4.51 32.07
C SER A 295 16.22 -3.08 32.51
N THR A 296 15.29 -2.14 32.37
CA THR A 296 15.52 -0.70 32.63
C THR A 296 14.63 -0.13 33.73
N GLY A 297 13.58 -0.85 34.15
CA GLY A 297 12.58 -0.33 35.08
C GLY A 297 11.68 0.75 34.48
N ALA A 298 11.66 0.88 33.15
CA ALA A 298 10.89 1.89 32.44
C ALA A 298 9.48 1.38 32.10
N ASN A 299 8.50 2.26 32.30
CA ASN A 299 7.14 2.14 31.80
C ASN A 299 6.98 2.95 30.52
N CYS A 300 6.07 2.51 29.65
CA CYS A 300 5.69 3.21 28.43
C CYS A 300 4.19 3.09 28.20
N VAL A 301 3.53 4.18 27.84
CA VAL A 301 2.11 4.19 27.50
C VAL A 301 1.93 4.60 26.04
N ALA A 302 1.10 3.85 25.33
CA ALA A 302 0.70 4.14 23.95
C ALA A 302 -0.80 3.85 23.77
N THR A 303 -1.50 4.78 23.12
CA THR A 303 -2.91 4.62 22.76
C THR A 303 -3.03 4.35 21.28
N MET A 304 -3.46 3.13 20.92
CA MET A 304 -3.58 2.67 19.55
C MET A 304 -5.03 2.83 19.09
N LYS A 305 -5.25 3.61 18.03
CA LYS A 305 -6.57 3.70 17.41
C LYS A 305 -6.96 2.36 16.78
N ALA A 306 -8.24 2.04 16.77
CA ALA A 306 -8.84 0.90 16.06
C ALA A 306 -9.74 1.35 14.89
N THR A 307 -10.18 2.61 14.88
CA THR A 307 -10.99 3.20 13.81
C THR A 307 -10.40 4.54 13.37
N SER A 308 -10.88 5.07 12.24
CA SER A 308 -10.36 6.30 11.64
C SER A 308 -8.83 6.28 11.41
N LEU A 309 -8.28 5.09 11.13
CA LEU A 309 -6.84 4.88 10.92
C LEU A 309 -6.38 5.68 9.69
N GLY A 310 -5.32 6.47 9.86
CA GLY A 310 -4.79 7.39 8.84
C GLY A 310 -5.41 8.79 8.86
N THR A 311 -6.57 8.96 9.50
CA THR A 311 -7.22 10.26 9.68
C THR A 311 -6.84 10.87 11.02
N ALA A 312 -6.34 12.10 11.05
CA ALA A 312 -5.98 12.77 12.29
C ALA A 312 -7.23 13.03 13.16
N THR A 313 -7.33 12.34 14.30
CA THR A 313 -8.45 12.47 15.26
C THR A 313 -7.93 12.55 16.69
N ALA A 314 -8.68 13.21 17.58
CA ALA A 314 -8.32 13.40 18.97
C ALA A 314 -7.95 12.07 19.65
N THR A 315 -6.68 11.95 20.04
CA THR A 315 -6.10 10.77 20.68
C THR A 315 -5.07 11.23 21.72
N SER A 316 -4.96 10.56 22.85
CA SER A 316 -3.96 10.88 23.86
C SER A 316 -3.47 9.64 24.60
N ALA A 317 -2.26 9.71 25.14
CA ALA A 317 -1.66 8.75 26.06
C ALA A 317 -1.03 9.53 27.21
N PHE A 318 -1.08 9.01 28.44
CA PHE A 318 -0.41 9.64 29.57
C PHE A 318 0.14 8.61 30.56
N LEU A 319 1.15 9.04 31.30
CA LEU A 319 1.79 8.29 32.36
C LEU A 319 2.12 9.22 33.52
N GLU A 320 1.78 8.80 34.73
CA GLU A 320 2.01 9.53 35.97
C GLU A 320 2.66 8.57 36.97
N VAL A 321 3.90 8.85 37.35
CA VAL A 321 4.60 8.11 38.41
C VAL A 321 4.20 8.74 39.74
N GLN A 322 3.87 7.92 40.75
CA GLN A 322 3.42 8.43 42.04
C GLN A 322 4.43 9.43 42.63
N GLY A 323 3.93 10.60 43.01
CA GLY A 323 4.77 11.70 43.51
C GLY A 323 5.48 12.53 42.43
N ARG A 324 5.23 12.28 41.14
CA ARG A 324 5.74 13.07 40.01
C ARG A 324 4.61 13.67 39.18
N THR A 325 4.93 14.71 38.42
CA THR A 325 3.99 15.33 37.48
C THR A 325 3.65 14.35 36.34
N ARG A 326 2.37 14.31 35.97
CA ARG A 326 1.88 13.56 34.80
C ARG A 326 2.55 14.06 33.52
N VAL A 327 2.96 13.11 32.68
CA VAL A 327 3.38 13.37 31.30
C VAL A 327 2.27 12.91 30.38
N THR A 328 1.89 13.75 29.42
CA THR A 328 0.80 13.48 28.49
C THR A 328 1.26 13.79 27.08
N ASP A 329 0.98 12.88 26.15
CA ASP A 329 1.00 13.14 24.72
C ASP A 329 -0.45 13.21 24.22
N SER A 330 -0.84 14.33 23.61
CA SER A 330 -2.22 14.58 23.20
C SER A 330 -2.30 15.45 21.97
N GLY A 331 -3.20 15.12 21.06
CA GLY A 331 -3.37 15.83 19.80
C GLY A 331 -4.30 15.09 18.85
N ASN A 332 -4.28 15.49 17.59
CA ASN A 332 -4.98 14.78 16.52
C ASN A 332 -3.99 13.84 15.83
N PHE A 333 -4.15 12.53 16.03
CA PHE A 333 -3.22 11.52 15.52
C PHE A 333 -3.89 10.61 14.49
N GLY A 334 -3.12 10.25 13.46
CA GLY A 334 -3.56 9.32 12.40
C GLY A 334 -3.71 7.89 12.90
N TYR A 335 -2.82 7.45 13.79
CA TYR A 335 -2.74 6.04 14.19
C TYR A 335 -2.62 5.84 15.70
N TYR A 336 -1.77 6.56 16.41
CA TYR A 336 -1.60 6.38 17.86
C TYR A 336 -1.15 7.68 18.54
N ALA A 337 -1.30 7.75 19.85
CA ALA A 337 -0.64 8.72 20.73
C ALA A 337 0.37 8.00 21.63
N GLY A 338 1.47 8.66 22.00
CA GLY A 338 2.64 8.09 22.65
C GLY A 338 3.85 7.99 21.71
N PRO A 339 4.99 7.44 22.17
CA PRO A 339 5.18 6.81 23.49
C PRO A 339 5.34 7.85 24.60
N VAL A 340 4.63 7.66 25.72
CA VAL A 340 4.92 8.37 26.97
C VAL A 340 5.72 7.45 27.89
N ARG A 341 6.97 7.77 28.18
CA ARG A 341 7.88 6.90 28.95
C ARG A 341 8.32 7.53 30.26
N ALA A 342 8.43 6.71 31.31
CA ALA A 342 9.03 7.11 32.58
C ALA A 342 9.58 5.90 33.35
N THR A 343 10.72 6.07 34.02
CA THR A 343 11.25 5.08 34.96
C THR A 343 10.54 5.18 36.30
N ALA A 344 10.05 4.06 36.83
CA ALA A 344 9.24 4.01 38.05
C ALA A 344 9.58 2.80 38.95
N ALA A 345 10.83 2.34 38.96
CA ALA A 345 11.25 1.22 39.80
C ALA A 345 10.81 1.39 41.27
N GLY A 346 10.06 0.42 41.79
CA GLY A 346 9.52 0.41 43.14
C GLY A 346 8.44 1.47 43.43
N THR A 347 7.88 2.11 42.41
CA THR A 347 6.88 3.19 42.55
C THR A 347 5.66 2.90 41.68
N CYS A 348 4.45 3.08 42.22
CA CYS A 348 3.23 2.88 41.45
C CYS A 348 3.12 3.88 40.29
N VAL A 349 2.50 3.45 39.20
CA VAL A 349 2.18 4.29 38.06
C VAL A 349 0.68 4.35 37.86
N LYS A 350 0.24 5.49 37.35
CA LYS A 350 -1.10 5.72 36.82
C LYS A 350 -0.95 5.97 35.33
N TRP A 351 -1.80 5.37 34.51
CA TRP A 351 -1.70 5.43 33.07
C TRP A 351 -3.09 5.52 32.43
N GLY A 352 -3.11 5.91 31.17
CA GLY A 352 -4.36 6.00 30.45
C GLY A 352 -4.25 6.78 29.17
N GLY A 353 -5.40 7.08 28.59
CA GLY A 353 -5.46 7.66 27.26
C GLY A 353 -6.87 7.88 26.77
N ARG A 354 -6.97 8.40 25.55
CA ARG A 354 -8.23 8.70 24.87
C ARG A 354 -8.12 8.35 23.40
N ALA A 355 -9.22 7.85 22.83
CA ALA A 355 -9.41 7.73 21.38
C ALA A 355 -10.86 8.13 21.06
N GLY A 356 -11.05 9.13 20.21
CA GLY A 356 -12.38 9.65 19.89
C GLY A 356 -13.05 10.28 21.12
N SER A 357 -14.25 9.81 21.49
CA SER A 357 -14.99 10.29 22.68
C SER A 357 -14.72 9.47 23.95
N THR A 358 -13.99 8.36 23.86
CA THR A 358 -13.78 7.44 24.98
C THR A 358 -12.40 7.65 25.60
N SER A 359 -12.34 7.78 26.93
CA SER A 359 -11.10 7.91 27.69
C SER A 359 -11.05 6.93 28.85
N TYR A 360 -9.84 6.63 29.30
CA TYR A 360 -9.57 5.82 30.47
C TYR A 360 -8.44 6.44 31.30
N GLU A 361 -8.57 6.32 32.63
CA GLU A 361 -7.54 6.63 33.62
C GLU A 361 -7.55 5.52 34.67
N SER A 362 -6.40 4.89 34.89
CA SER A 362 -6.22 3.87 35.92
C SER A 362 -6.13 4.50 37.32
N PRO A 363 -6.29 3.73 38.42
CA PRO A 363 -5.72 4.10 39.71
C PRO A 363 -4.18 4.05 39.66
N PHE A 364 -3.50 4.41 40.76
CA PHE A 364 -2.08 4.06 40.90
C PHE A 364 -1.94 2.56 41.14
N GLU A 365 -1.18 1.89 40.28
CA GLU A 365 -1.01 0.44 40.25
C GLU A 365 0.37 0.09 39.67
N HIS A 366 0.65 -1.20 39.43
CA HIS A 366 1.93 -1.66 38.84
C HIS A 366 3.18 -1.13 39.56
N CYS A 367 3.21 -1.22 40.89
CA CYS A 367 4.23 -0.67 41.80
C CYS A 367 5.53 -1.49 41.84
N ARG A 368 6.17 -1.72 40.69
CA ARG A 368 7.30 -2.66 40.56
C ARG A 368 8.63 -1.97 40.33
#